data_AF-A0A7X9G273-F1
#
_entry.id   AF-A0A7X9G273-F1
#
_cell.length_a   1.000
_cell.length_b   1.000
_cell.length_c   1.000
_cell.angle_alpha   90.00
_cell.angle_beta   90.00
_cell.angle_gamma   90.00
#
_symmetry.space_group_name_H-M   'P 1'
#
loop_
_entity.id
_entity.type
_entity.pdbx_description
1 polymer ?
#
loop_
_entity_poly.entity_id
_entity_poly.type
_entity_poly.pdbx_seq_one_letter_code
_entity_poly.pdbx_strand_id
1 'polypeptide(L)'
;MRLFTFLVLLFIGLPAIEIICLVTLGSAIGLLPTLALIIGAGLLGAYLIRLEGWRALRQMQEALASGRNPSRQVLEGLAILVAGIALIFPGFFSDLIALFLLFGPTRRAAISLLLFIFPNLRPFAGEQSHSDSVFPPAPKASECIIDVTPQEVRDSTQEP
;
A
#
# COMPACT_ATOMS: atom_id res chain seq x y z
N MET A 1 10.85 25.76 8.19
CA MET A 1 11.90 26.17 7.22
C MET A 1 12.76 25.01 6.74
N ARG A 2 13.33 24.16 7.62
CA ARG A 2 14.22 23.05 7.21
C ARG A 2 13.60 22.05 6.21
N LEU A 3 12.34 21.66 6.40
CA LEU A 3 11.64 20.74 5.49
C LEU A 3 11.43 21.34 4.09
N PHE A 4 11.06 22.61 4.02
CA PHE A 4 10.85 23.29 2.74
C PHE A 4 12.17 23.40 1.96
N THR A 5 13.26 23.80 2.62
CA THR A 5 14.60 23.82 2.00
C THR A 5 15.02 22.43 1.53
N PHE A 6 14.76 21.39 2.31
CA PHE A 6 15.03 20.01 1.91
C PHE A 6 14.23 19.59 0.67
N LEU A 7 12.93 19.90 0.61
CA LEU A 7 12.07 19.56 -0.53
C LEU A 7 12.52 20.28 -1.81
N VAL A 8 12.88 21.56 -1.70
CA VAL A 8 13.41 22.36 -2.82
C VAL A 8 14.76 21.80 -3.29
N LEU A 9 15.65 21.46 -2.36
CA LEU A 9 16.95 20.88 -2.70
C LEU A 9 16.80 19.52 -3.38
N LEU A 10 15.86 18.68 -2.91
CA LEU A 10 15.55 17.40 -3.55
C LEU A 10 14.96 17.62 -4.95
N PHE A 11 14.01 18.54 -5.10
CA PHE A 11 13.35 18.82 -6.37
C PHE A 11 14.30 19.38 -7.44
N ILE A 12 15.31 20.15 -7.04
CA ILE A 12 16.31 20.70 -7.99
C ILE A 12 17.50 19.74 -8.16
N GLY A 13 17.98 19.15 -7.07
CA GLY A 13 19.16 18.30 -7.07
C GLY A 13 18.93 16.96 -7.77
N LEU A 14 17.76 16.34 -7.58
CA LEU A 14 17.42 15.07 -8.20
C LEU A 14 17.44 15.14 -9.75
N PRO A 15 16.73 16.07 -10.43
CA PRO A 15 16.81 16.18 -11.88
C PRO A 15 18.21 16.63 -12.35
N ALA A 16 18.93 17.48 -11.59
CA ALA A 16 20.28 17.88 -11.97
C ALA A 16 21.24 16.67 -12.03
N ILE A 17 21.19 15.78 -11.04
CA ILE A 17 21.99 14.54 -11.01
C ILE A 17 21.60 13.61 -12.16
N GLU A 18 20.30 13.48 -12.45
CA GLU A 18 19.81 12.65 -13.56
C GLU A 18 20.33 13.16 -14.91
N ILE A 19 20.30 14.46 -15.17
CA ILE A 19 20.84 15.03 -16.41
C ILE A 19 22.35 14.77 -16.53
N ILE A 20 23.12 14.93 -15.45
CA ILE A 20 24.57 14.65 -15.45
C ILE A 20 24.82 13.16 -15.77
N CYS A 21 24.05 12.26 -15.17
CA CYS A 21 24.17 10.83 -15.39
C CYS A 21 23.83 10.45 -16.84
N LEU A 22 22.72 10.98 -17.39
CA LEU A 22 22.30 10.74 -18.77
C LEU A 22 23.32 11.25 -19.80
N VAL A 23 23.90 12.43 -19.58
CA VAL A 23 24.96 12.98 -20.44
C VAL A 23 26.22 12.10 -20.36
N THR A 24 26.59 11.66 -19.16
CA THR A 24 27.76 10.79 -18.95
C THR A 24 27.56 9.43 -19.62
N LEU A 25 26.40 8.78 -19.44
CA LEU A 25 26.05 7.54 -20.14
C LEU A 25 26.00 7.74 -21.65
N GLY A 26 25.35 8.80 -22.13
CA GLY A 26 25.29 9.15 -23.54
C GLY A 26 26.66 9.31 -24.17
N SER A 27 27.63 9.85 -23.42
CA SER A 27 29.02 9.97 -23.85
C SER A 27 29.82 8.66 -23.80
N ALA A 28 29.48 7.75 -22.87
CA ALA A 28 30.20 6.50 -22.66
C ALA A 28 29.77 5.37 -23.60
N ILE A 29 28.45 5.21 -23.80
CA ILE A 29 27.87 4.13 -24.62
C ILE A 29 27.25 4.63 -25.94
N GLY A 30 27.04 5.95 -26.08
CA GLY A 30 26.42 6.56 -27.26
C GLY A 30 24.93 6.86 -27.08
N LEU A 31 24.41 7.74 -27.96
CA LEU A 31 23.05 8.26 -27.86
C LEU A 31 21.98 7.17 -28.08
N LEU A 32 22.09 6.39 -29.16
CA LEU A 32 21.11 5.36 -29.51
C LEU A 32 20.89 4.30 -28.41
N PRO A 33 21.94 3.66 -27.85
CA PRO A 33 21.74 2.69 -26.77
C PRO A 33 21.23 3.35 -25.48
N THR A 34 21.63 4.58 -25.18
CA THR A 34 21.09 5.33 -24.03
C THR A 34 19.59 5.59 -24.18
N LEU A 35 19.17 5.99 -25.38
CA LEU A 35 17.75 6.22 -25.69
C LEU A 35 16.95 4.91 -25.63
N ALA A 36 17.51 3.81 -26.15
CA ALA A 36 16.89 2.49 -26.08
C ALA A 36 16.71 2.01 -24.63
N LEU A 37 17.69 2.26 -23.75
CA LEU A 37 17.59 1.94 -22.33
C LEU A 37 16.51 2.75 -21.62
N ILE A 38 16.43 4.07 -21.87
CA ILE A 38 15.39 4.93 -21.28
C ILE A 38 14.01 4.46 -21.72
N ILE A 39 13.83 4.23 -23.02
CA ILE A 39 12.57 3.72 -23.57
C ILE A 39 12.25 2.35 -22.95
N GLY A 40 13.22 1.44 -22.89
CA GLY A 40 13.05 0.12 -22.30
C GLY A 40 12.66 0.17 -20.82
N ALA A 41 13.27 1.05 -20.02
CA ALA A 41 12.94 1.27 -18.62
C ALA A 41 11.51 1.80 -18.46
N GLY A 42 11.11 2.79 -19.28
CA GLY A 42 9.75 3.32 -19.31
C GLY A 42 8.71 2.26 -19.70
N LEU A 43 8.98 1.43 -20.71
CA LEU A 43 8.11 0.31 -21.08
C LEU A 43 7.99 -0.70 -19.94
N LEU A 44 9.11 -1.04 -19.30
CA LEU A 44 9.12 -2.00 -18.19
C LEU A 44 8.33 -1.43 -17.00
N GLY A 45 8.59 -0.20 -16.58
CA GLY A 45 7.83 0.44 -15.51
C GLY A 45 6.33 0.53 -15.83
N ALA A 46 5.96 0.92 -17.06
CA ALA A 46 4.57 0.93 -17.51
C ALA A 46 3.93 -0.47 -17.45
N TYR A 47 4.68 -1.51 -17.83
CA TYR A 47 4.23 -2.89 -17.72
C TYR A 47 4.00 -3.33 -16.26
N LEU A 48 4.90 -2.98 -15.34
CA LEU A 48 4.70 -3.29 -13.92
C LEU A 48 3.53 -2.51 -13.31
N ILE A 49 3.35 -1.24 -13.66
CA ILE A 49 2.19 -0.43 -13.25
C ILE A 49 0.89 -1.06 -13.76
N ARG A 50 0.88 -1.57 -15.00
CA ARG A 50 -0.25 -2.31 -15.56
C ARG A 50 -0.55 -3.55 -14.73
N LEU A 51 0.47 -4.29 -14.31
CA LEU A 51 0.29 -5.52 -13.54
C LEU A 51 -0.17 -5.26 -12.09
N GLU A 52 0.47 -4.33 -11.39
CA GLU A 52 0.14 -4.01 -9.99
C GLU A 52 -1.13 -3.17 -9.88
N GLY A 53 -1.36 -2.23 -10.80
CA GLY A 53 -2.57 -1.39 -10.81
C GLY A 53 -3.84 -2.21 -10.94
N TRP A 54 -3.84 -3.26 -11.78
CA TRP A 54 -4.98 -4.17 -11.89
C TRP A 54 -5.22 -4.97 -10.62
N ARG A 55 -4.15 -5.40 -9.94
CA ARG A 55 -4.26 -6.11 -8.65
C ARG A 55 -4.80 -5.20 -7.55
N ALA A 56 -4.34 -3.94 -7.50
CA ALA A 56 -4.83 -2.96 -6.54
C ALA A 56 -6.31 -2.67 -6.76
N LEU A 57 -6.74 -2.49 -8.01
CA LEU A 57 -8.14 -2.20 -8.33
C LEU A 57 -9.08 -3.38 -7.99
N ARG A 58 -8.67 -4.62 -8.26
CA ARG A 58 -9.45 -5.81 -7.85
C ARG A 58 -9.59 -5.91 -6.34
N GLN A 59 -8.50 -5.72 -5.60
CA GLN A 59 -8.52 -5.76 -4.13
C GLN A 59 -9.37 -4.63 -3.53
N MET A 60 -9.36 -3.43 -4.14
CA MET A 60 -10.28 -2.35 -3.76
C MET A 60 -11.74 -2.76 -3.95
N GLN A 61 -12.09 -3.32 -5.10
CA GLN A 61 -13.45 -3.77 -5.40
C GLN A 61 -13.92 -4.86 -4.44
N GLU A 62 -13.06 -5.83 -4.13
CA GLU A 62 -13.33 -6.90 -3.15
C GLU A 62 -13.51 -6.37 -1.72
N ALA A 63 -12.68 -5.40 -1.30
CA ALA A 63 -12.81 -4.76 0.00
C ALA A 63 -14.13 -4.01 0.14
N LEU A 64 -14.52 -3.24 -0.88
CA LEU A 64 -15.81 -2.53 -0.94
C LEU A 64 -16.99 -3.49 -0.95
N ALA A 65 -16.94 -4.56 -1.76
CA ALA A 65 -18.01 -5.56 -1.84
C ALA A 65 -18.20 -6.34 -0.53
N SER A 66 -17.14 -6.51 0.26
CA SER A 66 -17.20 -7.18 1.57
C SER A 66 -17.46 -6.23 2.76
N GLY A 67 -17.76 -4.95 2.50
CA GLY A 67 -17.99 -3.95 3.56
C GLY A 67 -16.77 -3.65 4.43
N ARG A 68 -15.56 -4.04 3.99
CA ARG A 68 -14.31 -3.78 4.70
C ARG A 68 -13.78 -2.39 4.34
N ASN A 69 -13.15 -1.72 5.31
CA ASN A 69 -12.55 -0.41 5.09
C ASN A 69 -11.39 -0.51 4.08
N PRO A 70 -11.46 0.13 2.90
CA PRO A 70 -10.47 -0.02 1.82
C PRO A 70 -9.25 0.91 1.97
N SER A 71 -9.01 1.49 3.15
CA SER A 71 -7.97 2.50 3.38
C SER A 71 -6.57 2.05 2.93
N ARG A 72 -6.21 0.79 3.17
CA ARG A 72 -4.92 0.23 2.75
C ARG A 72 -4.81 0.10 1.23
N GLN A 73 -5.87 -0.35 0.57
CA GLN A 73 -5.90 -0.49 -0.88
C GLN A 73 -5.84 0.88 -1.56
N VAL A 74 -6.48 1.91 -0.99
CA VAL A 74 -6.39 3.31 -1.46
C VAL A 74 -4.95 3.82 -1.41
N LEU A 75 -4.23 3.55 -0.32
CA LEU A 75 -2.84 3.97 -0.19
C LEU A 75 -1.92 3.23 -1.19
N GLU A 76 -2.17 1.94 -1.43
CA GLU A 76 -1.48 1.15 -2.47
C GLU A 76 -1.76 1.71 -3.88
N GLY A 77 -3.01 2.04 -4.19
CA GLY A 77 -3.37 2.66 -5.47
C GLY A 77 -2.71 4.03 -5.67
N LEU A 78 -2.64 4.85 -4.61
CA LEU A 78 -1.97 6.15 -4.65
C LEU A 78 -0.46 5.99 -4.87
N ALA A 79 0.17 5.01 -4.21
CA ALA A 79 1.59 4.72 -4.41
C ALA A 79 1.90 4.31 -5.86
N ILE A 80 1.05 3.48 -6.47
CA ILE A 80 1.17 3.09 -7.88
C ILE A 80 1.01 4.31 -8.81
N LEU A 81 0.08 5.22 -8.51
CA LEU A 81 -0.11 6.45 -9.28
C LEU A 81 1.12 7.37 -9.19
N VAL A 82 1.64 7.59 -7.98
CA VAL A 82 2.85 8.40 -7.76
C VAL A 82 4.04 7.76 -8.46
N ALA A 83 4.19 6.43 -8.40
CA ALA A 83 5.22 5.72 -9.13
C ALA A 83 5.09 5.90 -10.65
N GLY A 84 3.86 5.89 -11.18
CA GLY A 84 3.61 6.16 -12.61
C GLY A 84 3.94 7.58 -13.04
N ILE A 85 3.60 8.58 -12.21
CA ILE A 85 3.97 9.98 -12.47
C ILE A 85 5.49 10.15 -12.38
N ALA A 86 6.15 9.48 -11.42
CA ALA A 86 7.59 9.50 -11.30
C ALA A 86 8.28 8.89 -12.53
N LEU A 87 7.72 7.82 -13.11
CA LEU A 87 8.24 7.15 -14.32
C LEU A 87 8.15 8.04 -15.58
N ILE A 88 7.24 9.02 -15.62
CA ILE A 88 7.10 9.96 -16.74
C ILE A 88 8.33 10.87 -16.84
N PHE A 89 8.97 11.19 -15.71
CA PHE A 89 10.26 11.85 -15.70
C PHE A 89 11.33 10.75 -15.80
N PRO A 90 12.03 10.61 -16.95
CA PRO A 90 13.02 9.55 -17.11
C PRO A 90 14.23 9.87 -16.24
N GLY A 91 14.17 9.48 -14.97
CA GLY A 91 15.30 9.46 -14.07
C GLY A 91 15.89 8.07 -14.13
N PHE A 92 16.92 7.85 -14.92
CA PHE A 92 17.55 6.53 -15.08
C PHE A 92 17.90 5.89 -13.72
N PHE A 93 18.29 6.70 -12.74
CA PHE A 93 18.56 6.27 -11.37
C PHE A 93 17.28 6.03 -10.57
N SER A 94 16.30 6.93 -10.70
CA SER A 94 14.99 6.79 -10.05
C SER A 94 14.19 5.61 -10.61
N ASP A 95 14.37 5.23 -11.88
CA ASP A 95 13.76 4.08 -12.55
C ASP A 95 14.37 2.78 -12.02
N LEU A 96 15.69 2.69 -11.83
CA LEU A 96 16.31 1.52 -11.19
C LEU A 96 15.82 1.35 -9.74
N ILE A 97 15.72 2.45 -8.97
CA ILE A 97 15.21 2.42 -7.60
C ILE A 97 13.71 2.09 -7.57
N ALA A 98 12.92 2.63 -8.50
CA ALA A 98 11.50 2.35 -8.63
C ALA A 98 11.26 0.90 -9.05
N LEU A 99 12.01 0.37 -10.02
CA LEU A 99 11.93 -1.03 -10.45
C LEU A 99 12.36 -1.98 -9.34
N PHE A 100 13.40 -1.61 -8.58
CA PHE A 100 13.87 -2.35 -7.42
C PHE A 100 12.85 -2.34 -6.27
N LEU A 101 12.14 -1.23 -6.07
CA LEU A 101 11.07 -1.12 -5.06
C LEU A 101 9.79 -1.88 -5.48
N LEU A 102 9.55 -2.00 -6.79
CA LEU A 102 8.42 -2.70 -7.38
C LEU A 102 8.62 -4.23 -7.45
N PHE A 103 9.85 -4.72 -7.21
CA PHE A 103 10.13 -6.15 -7.09
C PHE A 103 9.64 -6.67 -5.71
N GLY A 104 8.71 -7.64 -5.74
CA GLY A 104 7.99 -8.14 -4.55
C GLY A 104 8.82 -8.56 -3.31
N PRO A 105 10.02 -9.17 -3.42
CA PRO A 105 10.83 -9.50 -2.25
C PRO A 105 11.61 -8.30 -1.67
N THR A 106 12.07 -7.36 -2.50
CA THR A 106 12.80 -6.15 -2.07
C THR A 106 11.89 -5.12 -1.42
N ARG A 107 10.57 -5.14 -1.70
CA ARG A 107 9.59 -4.35 -0.94
C ARG A 107 9.65 -4.60 0.57
N ARG A 108 9.84 -5.85 1.00
CA ARG A 108 9.93 -6.20 2.44
C ARG A 108 11.25 -5.73 3.04
N ALA A 109 12.35 -5.82 2.29
CA ALA A 109 13.66 -5.34 2.73
C ALA A 109 13.72 -3.81 2.80
N ALA A 110 13.13 -3.11 1.83
CA ALA A 110 13.04 -1.65 1.80
C ALA A 110 12.19 -1.12 2.97
N ILE A 111 11.06 -1.78 3.30
CA ILE A 111 10.26 -1.42 4.49
C ILE A 111 11.08 -1.63 5.77
N SER A 112 11.84 -2.72 5.89
CA SER A 112 12.69 -2.99 7.06
C SER A 112 13.83 -1.97 7.19
N LEU A 113 14.48 -1.61 6.08
CA LEU A 113 15.54 -0.60 6.03
C LEU A 113 15.00 0.81 6.32
N LEU A 114 13.81 1.14 5.81
CA LEU A 114 13.14 2.42 6.06
C LEU A 114 12.74 2.57 7.52
N LEU A 115 12.27 1.51 8.18
CA LEU A 115 11.98 1.49 9.63
C LEU A 115 13.25 1.58 10.48
N PHE A 116 14.38 1.08 9.97
CA PHE A 116 15.68 1.21 10.62
C PHE A 116 16.22 2.65 10.56
N ILE A 117 16.09 3.32 9.41
CA ILE A 117 16.59 4.69 9.19
C ILE A 117 15.67 5.75 9.80
N PHE A 118 14.35 5.53 9.79
CA PHE A 118 13.35 6.43 10.36
C PHE A 118 12.57 5.74 11.49
N PRO A 119 13.11 5.70 12.74
CA PRO A 119 12.45 5.03 13.87
C PRO A 119 11.11 5.68 14.29
N ASN A 120 10.79 6.87 13.79
CA ASN A 120 9.53 7.59 14.03
C ASN A 120 8.41 7.22 13.06
N LEU A 121 8.72 6.50 11.97
CA LEU A 121 7.73 5.99 11.01
C LEU A 121 7.32 4.56 11.33
N ARG A 122 7.47 4.12 12.60
CA ARG A 122 6.74 2.94 13.08
C ARG A 122 5.30 3.18 12.67
N PRO A 123 4.72 2.36 11.76
CA PRO A 123 3.29 2.31 11.65
C PRO A 123 2.82 2.15 13.08
N PHE A 124 1.78 2.89 13.47
CA PHE A 124 1.03 2.56 14.67
C PHE A 124 0.69 1.07 14.52
N ALA A 125 1.56 0.22 15.07
CA ALA A 125 1.40 -1.19 15.15
C ALA A 125 0.31 -1.26 16.17
N GLY A 126 -0.93 -1.20 15.66
CA GLY A 126 -2.12 -1.38 16.43
C GLY A 126 -1.82 -2.57 17.30
N GLU A 127 -1.79 -2.26 18.60
CA GLU A 127 -1.80 -3.19 19.70
C GLU A 127 -2.48 -4.45 19.20
N GLN A 128 -1.71 -5.52 19.01
CA GLN A 128 -2.28 -6.85 18.95
C GLN A 128 -2.80 -7.07 20.36
N SER A 129 -3.97 -6.48 20.62
CA SER A 129 -4.80 -6.76 21.75
C SER A 129 -5.06 -8.24 21.63
N HIS A 130 -4.29 -8.98 22.41
CA HIS A 130 -4.71 -10.14 23.18
C HIS A 130 -6.21 -10.02 23.47
N SER A 131 -7.02 -10.40 22.48
CA SER A 131 -8.45 -10.60 22.60
C SER A 131 -8.67 -12.10 22.61
N ASP A 132 -7.92 -12.76 23.50
CA ASP A 132 -8.47 -13.90 24.19
C ASP A 132 -9.69 -13.36 24.97
N SER A 133 -10.86 -13.92 24.67
CA SER A 133 -12.08 -13.91 25.52
C SER A 133 -13.07 -12.72 25.53
N VAL A 134 -13.25 -11.93 24.46
CA VAL A 134 -14.40 -10.98 24.42
C VAL A 134 -15.65 -11.53 23.71
N PHE A 135 -15.56 -12.64 22.98
CA PHE A 135 -16.76 -13.41 22.61
C PHE A 135 -16.88 -14.58 23.57
N PRO A 136 -17.83 -14.57 24.54
CA PRO A 136 -18.16 -15.80 25.24
C PRO A 136 -18.58 -16.84 24.18
N PRO A 137 -18.14 -18.11 24.30
CA PRO A 137 -18.58 -19.15 23.38
C PRO A 137 -20.10 -19.13 23.30
N ALA A 138 -20.65 -19.28 22.09
CA ALA A 138 -22.09 -19.30 21.88
C ALA A 138 -22.74 -20.25 22.92
N PRO A 139 -23.77 -19.80 23.65
CA PRO A 139 -24.42 -20.62 24.66
C PRO A 139 -24.87 -21.93 24.01
N LYS A 140 -24.57 -23.06 24.67
CA LYS A 140 -24.93 -24.37 24.14
C LYS A 140 -26.45 -24.41 23.95
N ALA A 141 -26.92 -25.02 22.87
CA ALA A 141 -28.35 -25.08 22.53
C ALA A 141 -29.24 -25.68 23.64
N SER A 142 -28.66 -26.35 24.64
CA SER A 142 -29.34 -26.84 25.84
C SER A 142 -29.70 -25.75 26.87
N GLU A 143 -29.12 -24.56 26.77
CA GLU A 143 -29.33 -23.42 27.69
C GLU A 143 -30.35 -22.41 27.12
N CYS A 144 -30.64 -22.49 25.82
CA CYS A 144 -31.70 -21.75 25.13
C CYS A 144 -32.99 -22.60 25.07
N ILE A 145 -33.37 -23.22 26.18
CA ILE A 145 -34.71 -23.76 26.37
C ILE A 145 -35.34 -22.89 27.45
N ILE A 146 -36.11 -21.91 27.02
CA ILE A 146 -36.99 -21.16 27.92
C ILE A 146 -38.08 -22.15 28.32
N ASP A 147 -37.98 -22.66 29.54
CA ASP A 147 -39.01 -23.51 30.13
C ASP A 147 -40.21 -22.62 30.49
N VAL A 148 -41.05 -22.36 29.50
CA VAL A 148 -42.31 -21.65 29.72
C VAL A 148 -43.23 -22.61 30.46
N THR A 149 -43.31 -22.43 31.78
CA THR A 149 -44.29 -23.16 32.58
C THR A 149 -45.70 -22.69 32.17
N PRO A 150 -46.68 -23.61 32.00
CA PRO A 150 -48.01 -23.27 31.49
C PRO A 150 -48.83 -22.23 32.28
N GLN A 151 -48.36 -21.83 33.46
CA GLN A 151 -48.99 -20.81 34.30
C GLN A 151 -48.72 -19.38 33.81
N GLU A 152 -47.60 -19.12 33.12
CA GLU A 152 -47.21 -17.75 32.73
C GLU A 152 -47.93 -17.25 31.46
N VAL A 153 -48.45 -18.17 30.64
CA VAL A 153 -49.27 -17.82 29.46
C VAL A 153 -50.69 -17.38 29.86
N ARG A 154 -51.18 -17.80 31.03
CA ARG A 154 -52.57 -17.54 31.43
C ARG A 154 -52.80 -16.14 32.00
N ASP A 155 -51.74 -15.49 32.48
CA ASP A 155 -51.81 -14.15 33.09
C ASP A 155 -51.68 -13.02 32.05
N SER A 156 -50.95 -13.27 30.96
CA SER A 156 -50.74 -12.28 29.89
C SER A 156 -51.93 -12.10 28.94
N THR A 157 -52.99 -12.91 29.07
CA THR A 157 -54.22 -12.78 28.26
C THR A 157 -55.34 -12.04 29.01
N GLN A 158 -55.08 -11.54 30.23
CA GLN A 158 -56.12 -11.00 31.09
C GLN A 158 -55.70 -9.70 31.78
N GLU A 159 -55.32 -8.69 31.00
CA GLU A 159 -55.50 -7.30 31.42
C GLU A 159 -56.59 -6.61 30.57
N PRO A 160 -57.56 -5.94 31.23
CA PRO A 160 -58.77 -5.38 30.62
C PRO A 160 -58.58 -4.05 29.87
#